data_AF-A0A9W9LJN3-F1
#
_entry.id   AF-A0A9W9LJN3-F1
#
_cell.length_a   1.000
_cell.length_b   1.000
_cell.length_c   1.000
_cell.angle_alpha   90.00
_cell.angle_beta   90.00
_cell.angle_gamma   90.00
#
_symmetry.space_group_name_H-M   'P 1'
#
loop_
_entity.id
_entity.type
_entity.pdbx_description
1 polymer ?
#
loop_
_entity_poly.entity_id
_entity_poly.type
_entity_poly.pdbx_seq_one_letter_code
_entity_poly.pdbx_strand_id
1 'polypeptide(L)'
;MEPSGGGAGSSPCTTQSFKAQYNRLHVTALEELDDTAEAQYKCWYNVAGGLILVDYAWSPSYIIGENDDNDWWPEDVTAPAVSKLSDLIYMAWASQAGTDLTSLQYVVQLNVVNVGSRLAMNMAMQARNNDWSEPEIFTQGSTEFNALPGSPNGNPQAWLLINHKADLGIKTVYSIMLWTSSTVVSGQSEIDDDNSAQKRKMCWVEDADYYGLCQHMLFTFEDVSTSDEDAMDLS
;
A
#
# COMPACT_ATOMS: atom_id res chain seq x y z
N MET A 1 13.21 -25.40 43.49
CA MET A 1 12.19 -24.38 43.15
C MET A 1 12.83 -23.45 42.16
N GLU A 2 12.18 -23.38 41.00
CA GLU A 2 12.64 -22.80 39.74
C GLU A 2 12.77 -21.27 39.75
N PRO A 3 13.42 -20.70 38.71
CA PRO A 3 14.14 -19.43 38.79
C PRO A 3 13.37 -18.21 38.27
N SER A 4 13.94 -17.05 38.58
CA SER A 4 13.53 -15.71 38.19
C SER A 4 13.64 -15.44 36.68
N GLY A 5 12.48 -15.21 36.06
CA GLY A 5 12.13 -14.12 35.13
C GLY A 5 13.13 -13.74 34.01
N GLY A 6 12.86 -14.27 32.82
CA GLY A 6 13.48 -13.88 31.54
C GLY A 6 13.00 -12.53 31.00
N GLY A 7 13.80 -11.97 30.08
CA GLY A 7 13.62 -10.67 29.47
C GLY A 7 12.38 -10.55 28.57
N ALA A 8 11.82 -9.34 28.55
CA ALA A 8 10.74 -8.96 27.67
C ALA A 8 11.25 -8.84 26.23
N GLY A 9 10.87 -9.80 25.39
CA GLY A 9 10.92 -9.67 23.95
C GLY A 9 9.91 -8.61 23.48
N SER A 10 10.31 -7.86 22.47
CA SER A 10 9.50 -6.87 21.76
C SER A 10 8.18 -7.47 21.26
N SER A 11 7.06 -6.86 21.64
CA SER A 11 5.71 -7.27 21.25
C SER A 11 5.47 -7.13 19.74
N PRO A 12 4.72 -8.05 19.11
CA PRO A 12 4.27 -7.92 17.74
C PRO A 12 3.29 -6.74 17.59
N CYS A 13 3.34 -6.09 16.43
CA CYS A 13 2.47 -4.98 16.04
C CYS A 13 1.00 -5.43 16.11
N THR A 14 0.28 -5.08 17.17
CA THR A 14 -1.15 -5.40 17.34
C THR A 14 -2.02 -4.34 16.65
N THR A 15 -3.19 -4.73 16.14
CA THR A 15 -4.21 -3.90 15.46
C THR A 15 -4.57 -2.59 16.19
N GLN A 16 -4.35 -2.53 17.50
CA GLN A 16 -4.57 -1.36 18.33
C GLN A 16 -3.54 -0.24 18.09
N SER A 17 -2.30 -0.59 17.73
CA SER A 17 -1.24 0.36 17.38
C SER A 17 -1.51 1.08 16.05
N PHE A 18 -2.07 0.36 15.07
CA PHE A 18 -2.45 0.90 13.77
C PHE A 18 -3.53 2.00 13.89
N LYS A 19 -4.57 1.78 14.72
CA LYS A 19 -5.64 2.77 14.97
C LYS A 19 -5.11 4.07 15.60
N ALA A 20 -4.12 3.99 16.48
CA ALA A 20 -3.56 5.16 17.15
C ALA A 20 -2.69 6.02 16.22
N GLN A 21 -1.97 5.40 15.27
CA GLN A 21 -1.13 6.10 14.30
C GLN A 21 -1.94 6.81 13.19
N TYR A 22 -3.10 6.24 12.81
CA TYR A 22 -4.01 6.85 11.81
C TYR A 22 -4.48 8.27 12.18
N ASN A 23 -4.63 8.58 13.47
CA ASN A 23 -5.21 9.84 13.94
C ASN A 23 -4.25 11.06 13.93
N ARG A 24 -2.97 10.91 13.53
CA ARG A 24 -1.96 12.00 13.55
C ARG A 24 -1.32 12.28 12.19
N LEU A 25 -2.09 12.12 11.13
CA LEU A 25 -1.63 12.24 9.75
C LEU A 25 -1.45 13.71 9.32
N HIS A 26 -0.24 14.09 8.90
CA HIS A 26 -0.03 15.28 8.09
C HIS A 26 -0.35 14.92 6.64
N VAL A 27 -1.31 15.63 6.07
CA VAL A 27 -1.81 15.38 4.72
C VAL A 27 -1.04 16.29 3.76
N THR A 28 -0.18 15.72 2.93
CA THR A 28 0.31 16.36 1.71
C THR A 28 -0.22 15.54 0.54
N ALA A 29 -1.26 16.05 -0.12
CA ALA A 29 -1.78 15.42 -1.33
C ALA A 29 -0.93 15.87 -2.54
N LEU A 30 -0.49 14.93 -3.37
CA LEU A 30 0.09 15.21 -4.68
C LEU A 30 -1.04 15.17 -5.71
N GLU A 31 -1.90 16.19 -5.71
CA GLU A 31 -3.18 16.09 -6.44
C GLU A 31 -3.04 16.05 -7.96
N GLU A 32 -2.01 16.64 -8.57
CA GLU A 32 -1.80 16.65 -10.02
C GLU A 32 -0.32 16.77 -10.35
N LEU A 33 0.24 15.84 -11.14
CA LEU A 33 1.63 15.91 -11.62
C LEU A 33 1.73 16.31 -13.10
N ASP A 34 0.61 16.36 -13.81
CA ASP A 34 0.52 16.84 -15.18
C ASP A 34 -0.94 17.10 -15.56
N ASP A 35 -1.31 18.36 -15.80
CA ASP A 35 -2.65 18.77 -16.25
C ASP A 35 -3.04 18.13 -17.59
N THR A 36 -2.06 17.57 -18.35
CA THR A 36 -2.31 16.98 -19.67
C THR A 36 -2.59 15.48 -19.62
N ALA A 37 -2.07 14.76 -18.62
CA ALA A 37 -2.24 13.32 -18.49
C ALA A 37 -3.28 12.90 -17.43
N GLU A 38 -3.91 13.89 -16.77
CA GLU A 38 -4.96 13.75 -15.73
C GLU A 38 -4.69 12.66 -14.68
N ALA A 39 -3.41 12.36 -14.43
CA ALA A 39 -3.02 11.31 -13.49
C ALA A 39 -3.32 11.74 -12.06
N GLN A 40 -3.96 10.84 -11.29
CA GLN A 40 -4.42 11.15 -9.94
C GLN A 40 -3.71 10.29 -8.91
N TYR A 41 -2.98 10.96 -8.02
CA TYR A 41 -2.31 10.33 -6.90
C TYR A 41 -2.80 10.96 -5.60
N LYS A 42 -3.35 10.16 -4.71
CA LYS A 42 -3.77 10.65 -3.39
C LYS A 42 -3.07 9.84 -2.33
N CYS A 43 -2.12 10.49 -1.68
CA CYS A 43 -1.24 9.88 -0.70
C CYS A 43 -1.20 10.70 0.58
N TRP A 44 -0.74 10.05 1.64
CA TRP A 44 -0.77 10.53 3.00
C TRP A 44 0.46 10.03 3.74
N TYR A 45 1.05 10.86 4.58
CA TYR A 45 2.38 10.61 5.13
C TYR A 45 2.40 10.85 6.63
N ASN A 46 2.87 9.85 7.37
CA ASN A 46 3.15 9.97 8.79
C ASN A 46 4.62 9.61 9.02
N VAL A 47 5.48 10.62 8.90
CA VAL A 47 6.93 10.47 9.06
C VAL A 47 7.28 9.91 10.44
N ALA A 48 6.67 10.44 11.50
CA ALA A 48 6.92 9.98 12.87
C ALA A 48 6.54 8.51 13.10
N GLY A 49 5.59 7.99 12.31
CA GLY A 49 5.16 6.59 12.33
C GLY A 49 5.76 5.73 11.22
N GLY A 50 6.66 6.26 10.39
CA GLY A 50 7.25 5.48 9.30
C GLY A 50 6.26 5.07 8.22
N LEU A 51 5.17 5.80 8.00
CA LEU A 51 4.03 5.33 7.20
C LEU A 51 3.74 6.20 5.98
N ILE A 52 3.58 5.55 4.83
CA ILE A 52 2.93 6.11 3.64
C ILE A 52 1.59 5.39 3.44
N LEU A 53 0.53 6.14 3.16
CA LEU A 53 -0.78 5.60 2.81
C LEU A 53 -1.16 6.11 1.42
N VAL A 54 -1.40 5.19 0.50
CA VAL A 54 -1.80 5.42 -0.89
C VAL A 54 -3.29 5.12 -1.01
N ASP A 55 -4.11 6.13 -1.26
CA ASP A 55 -5.56 6.03 -1.48
C ASP A 55 -5.89 5.67 -2.93
N TYR A 56 -5.29 6.45 -3.83
CA TYR A 56 -5.53 6.46 -5.27
C TYR A 56 -4.19 6.60 -5.98
N ALA A 57 -4.02 5.85 -7.05
CA ALA A 57 -2.83 5.87 -7.88
C ALA A 57 -3.20 5.53 -9.33
N TRP A 58 -3.88 6.45 -10.00
CA TRP A 58 -4.18 6.38 -11.42
C TRP A 58 -2.99 6.91 -12.21
N SER A 59 -2.22 6.00 -12.81
CA SER A 59 -0.98 6.39 -13.51
C SER A 59 -1.26 7.10 -14.84
N PRO A 60 -0.35 7.99 -15.30
CA PRO A 60 -0.45 8.60 -16.62
C PRO A 60 -0.63 7.57 -17.74
N SER A 61 0.11 6.46 -17.71
CA SER A 61 0.00 5.41 -18.72
C SER A 61 -1.37 4.72 -18.75
N TYR A 62 -2.05 4.63 -17.60
CA TYR A 62 -3.40 4.11 -17.53
C TYR A 62 -4.40 5.09 -18.18
N ILE A 63 -4.33 6.36 -17.81
CA ILE A 63 -5.24 7.40 -18.34
C ILE A 63 -5.06 7.60 -19.84
N ILE A 64 -3.81 7.66 -20.31
CA ILE A 64 -3.51 7.76 -21.75
C ILE A 64 -4.07 6.55 -22.50
N GLY A 65 -3.87 5.33 -21.97
CA GLY A 65 -4.40 4.11 -22.59
C GLY A 65 -5.93 4.02 -22.57
N GLU A 66 -6.59 4.56 -21.53
CA GLU A 66 -8.06 4.61 -21.44
C GLU A 66 -8.67 5.59 -22.44
N ASN A 67 -7.92 6.63 -22.84
CA ASN A 67 -8.37 7.68 -23.76
C ASN A 67 -7.82 7.57 -25.19
N ASP A 68 -7.03 6.55 -25.51
CA ASP A 68 -6.39 6.39 -26.84
C ASP A 68 -7.42 6.33 -27.99
N ASP A 69 -8.62 5.84 -27.70
CA ASP A 69 -9.74 5.75 -28.66
C ASP A 69 -10.74 6.93 -28.58
N ASN A 70 -10.45 7.96 -27.78
CA ASN A 70 -11.35 9.09 -27.56
C ASN A 70 -11.04 10.25 -28.52
N ASP A 71 -11.92 10.49 -29.49
CA ASP A 71 -11.78 11.56 -30.52
C ASP A 71 -11.57 12.98 -29.95
N TRP A 72 -11.87 13.22 -28.66
CA TRP A 72 -11.68 14.52 -28.00
C TRP A 72 -10.38 14.61 -27.18
N TRP A 73 -9.66 13.51 -27.02
CA TRP A 73 -8.38 13.47 -26.32
C TRP A 73 -7.24 13.93 -27.25
N PRO A 74 -6.27 14.73 -26.78
CA PRO A 74 -5.18 15.17 -27.64
C PRO A 74 -4.28 13.99 -28.05
N GLU A 75 -3.98 13.86 -29.35
CA GLU A 75 -3.17 12.76 -29.91
C GLU A 75 -1.72 12.72 -29.38
N ASP A 76 -1.20 13.84 -28.88
CA ASP A 76 0.20 13.99 -28.46
C ASP A 76 0.41 13.99 -26.93
N VAL A 77 -0.56 13.52 -26.13
CA VAL A 77 -0.37 13.41 -24.67
C VAL A 77 0.66 12.31 -24.38
N THR A 78 1.73 12.68 -23.66
CA THR A 78 2.76 11.75 -23.22
C THR A 78 2.88 11.76 -21.71
N ALA A 79 3.24 10.62 -21.12
CA ALA A 79 3.45 10.55 -19.67
C ALA A 79 4.64 11.43 -19.26
N PRO A 80 4.56 12.14 -18.12
CA PRO A 80 5.69 12.91 -17.61
C PRO A 80 6.89 12.01 -17.30
N ALA A 81 8.08 12.62 -17.33
CA ALA A 81 9.33 11.90 -17.06
C ALA A 81 9.32 11.19 -15.70
N VAL A 82 8.70 11.81 -14.69
CA VAL A 82 8.43 11.17 -13.40
C VAL A 82 6.97 10.73 -13.36
N SER A 83 6.74 9.45 -13.67
CA SER A 83 5.39 8.87 -13.80
C SER A 83 5.21 7.58 -13.00
N LYS A 84 6.26 7.11 -12.31
CA LYS A 84 6.21 5.89 -11.51
C LYS A 84 5.80 6.23 -10.08
N LEU A 85 4.78 5.53 -9.58
CA LEU A 85 4.29 5.73 -8.21
C LEU A 85 5.42 5.62 -7.17
N SER A 86 6.37 4.70 -7.35
CA SER A 86 7.54 4.52 -6.48
C SER A 86 8.33 5.82 -6.28
N ASP A 87 8.55 6.57 -7.36
CA ASP A 87 9.36 7.79 -7.33
C ASP A 87 8.54 8.96 -6.78
N LEU A 88 7.24 9.00 -7.08
CA LEU A 88 6.33 10.02 -6.56
C LEU A 88 6.18 9.95 -5.04
N ILE A 89 5.92 8.75 -4.50
CA ILE A 89 5.81 8.56 -3.05
C ILE A 89 7.15 8.74 -2.35
N TYR A 90 8.27 8.39 -3.01
CA TYR A 90 9.60 8.70 -2.50
C TYR A 90 9.84 10.21 -2.40
N MET A 91 9.59 10.98 -3.47
CA MET A 91 9.85 12.43 -3.46
C MET A 91 9.03 13.15 -2.38
N ALA A 92 7.76 12.74 -2.21
CA ALA A 92 6.91 13.29 -1.16
C ALA A 92 7.32 12.81 0.24
N TRP A 93 7.80 11.57 0.39
CA TRP A 93 8.40 11.12 1.64
C TRP A 93 9.65 11.93 1.97
N ALA A 94 10.57 12.08 1.01
CA ALA A 94 11.83 12.78 1.18
C ALA A 94 11.63 14.26 1.55
N SER A 95 10.65 14.93 0.93
CA SER A 95 10.34 16.32 1.26
C SER A 95 9.77 16.50 2.67
N GLN A 96 9.08 15.48 3.21
CA GLN A 96 8.45 15.54 4.54
C GLN A 96 9.35 15.01 5.65
N ALA A 97 10.15 13.97 5.38
CA ALA A 97 11.04 13.34 6.35
C ALA A 97 12.32 14.13 6.60
N GLY A 98 12.67 15.06 5.70
CA GLY A 98 13.83 15.92 5.86
C GLY A 98 15.12 15.13 5.74
N THR A 99 15.91 15.05 6.82
CA THR A 99 17.24 14.42 6.79
C THR A 99 17.24 12.93 7.14
N ASP A 100 16.22 12.43 7.83
CA ASP A 100 16.13 11.01 8.18
C ASP A 100 15.09 10.28 7.33
N LEU A 101 15.55 9.80 6.18
CA LEU A 101 14.72 9.09 5.21
C LEU A 101 14.57 7.59 5.56
N THR A 102 15.39 7.09 6.49
CA THR A 102 15.48 5.66 6.85
C THR A 102 14.34 5.20 7.74
N SER A 103 13.58 6.13 8.30
CA SER A 103 12.47 5.88 9.22
C SER A 103 11.23 5.24 8.57
N LEU A 104 11.21 5.05 7.25
CA LEU A 104 10.11 4.39 6.54
C LEU A 104 9.99 2.91 6.93
N GLN A 105 8.82 2.50 7.39
CA GLN A 105 8.52 1.15 7.88
C GLN A 105 7.29 0.51 7.22
N TYR A 106 6.36 1.33 6.73
CA TYR A 106 5.06 0.89 6.28
C TYR A 106 4.61 1.60 5.01
N VAL A 107 4.04 0.84 4.08
CA VAL A 107 3.24 1.38 2.98
C VAL A 107 1.88 0.69 2.95
N VAL A 108 0.82 1.47 3.05
CA VAL A 108 -0.56 1.00 2.90
C VAL A 108 -1.05 1.35 1.51
N GLN A 109 -1.53 0.36 0.76
CA GLN A 109 -2.25 0.53 -0.48
C GLN A 109 -3.74 0.28 -0.24
N LEU A 110 -4.54 1.35 -0.27
CA LEU A 110 -5.99 1.25 -0.21
C LEU A 110 -6.59 1.06 -1.61
N ASN A 111 -7.87 0.68 -1.60
CA ASN A 111 -8.76 0.63 -2.76
C ASN A 111 -8.14 -0.01 -4.01
N VAL A 112 -7.61 -1.23 -3.87
CA VAL A 112 -7.02 -1.97 -4.99
C VAL A 112 -8.12 -2.43 -5.94
N VAL A 113 -8.25 -1.75 -7.09
CA VAL A 113 -9.29 -2.04 -8.09
C VAL A 113 -8.77 -2.72 -9.35
N ASN A 114 -7.48 -2.62 -9.66
CA ASN A 114 -6.93 -3.20 -10.91
C ASN A 114 -6.94 -4.74 -10.88
N VAL A 115 -7.36 -5.34 -11.98
CA VAL A 115 -7.59 -6.78 -12.10
C VAL A 115 -6.34 -7.61 -11.76
N GLY A 116 -5.16 -7.20 -12.24
CA GLY A 116 -3.92 -7.96 -12.02
C GLY A 116 -3.57 -8.13 -10.55
N SER A 117 -3.70 -7.05 -9.76
CA SER A 117 -3.42 -7.09 -8.32
C SER A 117 -4.48 -7.89 -7.57
N ARG A 118 -5.74 -7.70 -7.93
CA ARG A 118 -6.85 -8.44 -7.32
C ARG A 118 -6.77 -9.94 -7.58
N LEU A 119 -6.34 -10.35 -8.78
CA LEU A 119 -6.11 -11.76 -9.09
C LEU A 119 -5.01 -12.34 -8.20
N ALA A 120 -3.87 -11.67 -8.05
CA ALA A 120 -2.80 -12.10 -7.16
C ALA A 120 -3.27 -12.21 -5.69
N MET A 121 -4.00 -11.19 -5.22
CA MET A 121 -4.58 -11.16 -3.87
C MET A 121 -5.59 -12.30 -3.65
N ASN A 122 -6.50 -12.53 -4.59
CA ASN A 122 -7.49 -13.60 -4.49
C ASN A 122 -6.83 -14.98 -4.49
N MET A 123 -5.83 -15.20 -5.34
CA MET A 123 -5.06 -16.45 -5.34
C MET A 123 -4.33 -16.67 -4.01
N ALA A 124 -3.73 -15.62 -3.45
CA ALA A 124 -3.05 -15.68 -2.16
C ALA A 124 -4.02 -16.04 -1.02
N MET A 125 -5.20 -15.42 -0.97
CA MET A 125 -6.23 -15.70 0.03
C MET A 125 -6.81 -17.11 -0.11
N GLN A 126 -7.10 -17.55 -1.35
CA GLN A 126 -7.61 -18.90 -1.62
C GLN A 126 -6.60 -20.00 -1.22
N ALA A 127 -5.30 -19.77 -1.41
CA ALA A 127 -4.27 -20.70 -0.97
C ALA A 127 -4.26 -20.91 0.56
N ARG A 128 -4.84 -19.96 1.32
CA ARG A 128 -5.02 -20.02 2.77
C ARG A 128 -6.42 -20.51 3.19
N ASN A 129 -7.27 -20.90 2.24
CA ASN A 129 -8.70 -21.16 2.47
C ASN A 129 -9.41 -19.97 3.15
N ASN A 130 -8.94 -18.75 2.90
CA ASN A 130 -9.52 -17.53 3.44
C ASN A 130 -10.38 -16.88 2.35
N ASP A 131 -11.67 -16.71 2.63
CA ASP A 131 -12.68 -16.11 1.75
C ASP A 131 -12.81 -14.59 1.96
N TRP A 132 -11.79 -13.96 2.55
CA TRP A 132 -11.79 -12.58 3.03
C TRP A 132 -12.62 -12.35 4.29
N SER A 133 -12.88 -13.38 5.09
CA SER A 133 -13.55 -13.25 6.40
C SER A 133 -12.67 -12.58 7.45
N GLU A 134 -11.35 -12.74 7.36
CA GLU A 134 -10.37 -12.11 8.26
C GLU A 134 -9.14 -11.61 7.50
N PRO A 135 -8.41 -10.60 8.04
CA PRO A 135 -7.12 -10.20 7.50
C PRO A 135 -6.11 -11.35 7.49
N GLU A 136 -5.32 -11.47 6.43
CA GLU A 136 -4.29 -12.50 6.28
C GLU A 136 -2.91 -11.85 6.14
N ILE A 137 -1.91 -12.39 6.83
CA ILE A 137 -0.52 -11.92 6.76
C ILE A 137 0.33 -12.95 6.02
N PHE A 138 0.96 -12.50 4.94
CA PHE A 138 1.91 -13.27 4.15
C PHE A 138 3.33 -12.82 4.50
N THR A 139 4.22 -13.77 4.77
CA THR A 139 5.63 -13.52 5.06
C THR A 139 6.52 -14.10 3.97
N GLN A 140 7.76 -13.61 3.93
CA GLN A 140 8.81 -14.10 3.02
C GLN A 140 8.91 -15.63 3.00
N GLY A 141 9.24 -16.18 1.83
CA GLY A 141 9.43 -17.62 1.62
C GLY A 141 8.17 -18.38 1.22
N SER A 142 6.99 -17.75 1.23
CA SER A 142 5.76 -18.33 0.67
C SER A 142 5.56 -17.96 -0.80
N THR A 143 4.97 -18.86 -1.59
CA THR A 143 4.65 -18.60 -3.01
C THR A 143 3.71 -17.41 -3.15
N GLU A 144 2.75 -17.29 -2.23
CA GLU A 144 1.77 -16.21 -2.20
C GLU A 144 2.45 -14.87 -1.94
N PHE A 145 3.37 -14.82 -0.97
CA PHE A 145 4.16 -13.61 -0.70
C PHE A 145 4.92 -13.16 -1.95
N ASN A 146 5.60 -14.06 -2.65
CA ASN A 146 6.41 -13.69 -3.82
C ASN A 146 5.58 -13.10 -4.98
N ALA A 147 4.30 -13.47 -5.10
CA ALA A 147 3.41 -12.96 -6.14
C ALA A 147 2.95 -11.50 -5.87
N LEU A 148 2.80 -11.12 -4.60
CA LEU A 148 2.19 -9.85 -4.23
C LEU A 148 3.05 -8.62 -4.60
N PRO A 149 4.37 -8.55 -4.32
CA PRO A 149 5.24 -7.48 -4.84
C PRO A 149 5.35 -7.45 -6.37
N GLY A 150 5.07 -8.57 -7.04
CA GLY A 150 5.04 -8.63 -8.51
C GLY A 150 3.77 -8.06 -9.13
N SER A 151 2.73 -7.79 -8.32
CA SER A 151 1.45 -7.30 -8.81
C SER A 151 1.48 -5.80 -9.14
N PRO A 152 0.61 -5.27 -10.02
CA PRO A 152 0.60 -3.85 -10.37
C PRO A 152 0.56 -2.87 -9.18
N ASN A 153 -0.15 -3.20 -8.09
CA ASN A 153 -0.21 -2.38 -6.88
C ASN A 153 0.80 -2.79 -5.80
N GLY A 154 1.59 -3.85 -5.98
CA GLY A 154 2.71 -4.22 -5.09
C GLY A 154 4.09 -3.87 -5.65
N ASN A 155 4.18 -3.73 -6.98
CA ASN A 155 5.40 -3.43 -7.70
C ASN A 155 5.97 -2.04 -7.35
N PRO A 156 5.17 -0.96 -7.23
CA PRO A 156 5.68 0.34 -6.80
C PRO A 156 6.36 0.35 -5.43
N GLN A 157 5.91 -0.51 -4.51
CA GLN A 157 6.43 -0.60 -3.15
C GLN A 157 7.77 -1.34 -3.14
N ALA A 158 7.92 -2.37 -3.99
CA ALA A 158 9.21 -3.00 -4.21
C ALA A 158 10.21 -2.03 -4.86
N TRP A 159 9.80 -1.32 -5.92
CA TRP A 159 10.65 -0.35 -6.61
C TRP A 159 11.02 0.86 -5.76
N LEU A 160 10.16 1.27 -4.82
CA LEU A 160 10.49 2.27 -3.82
C LEU A 160 11.76 1.89 -3.06
N LEU A 161 11.84 0.65 -2.57
CA LEU A 161 13.02 0.16 -1.84
C LEU A 161 14.22 -0.02 -2.78
N ILE A 162 14.02 -0.61 -3.96
CA ILE A 162 15.11 -0.90 -4.91
C ILE A 162 15.79 0.38 -5.40
N ASN A 163 15.01 1.36 -5.88
CA ASN A 163 15.56 2.55 -6.53
C ASN A 163 16.12 3.55 -5.52
N HIS A 164 15.58 3.57 -4.29
CA HIS A 164 15.91 4.59 -3.29
C HIS A 164 16.65 4.01 -2.07
N LYS A 165 17.24 2.81 -2.19
CA LYS A 165 18.00 2.16 -1.10
C LYS A 165 19.16 3.00 -0.55
N ALA A 166 19.75 3.88 -1.36
CA ALA A 166 20.82 4.77 -0.91
C ALA A 166 20.35 5.77 0.16
N ASP A 167 19.08 6.14 0.11
CA ASP A 167 18.46 7.12 1.00
C ASP A 167 17.63 6.45 2.10
N LEU A 168 16.87 5.42 1.74
CA LEU A 168 16.01 4.69 2.66
C LEU A 168 16.79 3.69 3.53
N GLY A 169 18.03 3.37 3.17
CA GLY A 169 18.74 2.21 3.71
C GLY A 169 18.34 0.92 2.99
N ILE A 170 19.08 -0.16 3.23
CA ILE A 170 18.79 -1.46 2.63
C ILE A 170 17.64 -2.10 3.41
N LYS A 171 16.46 -2.10 2.79
CA LYS A 171 15.24 -2.68 3.35
C LYS A 171 14.65 -3.75 2.44
N THR A 172 13.97 -4.72 3.03
CA THR A 172 13.16 -5.71 2.31
C THR A 172 11.71 -5.61 2.74
N VAL A 173 10.81 -6.12 1.89
CA VAL A 173 9.43 -6.37 2.31
C VAL A 173 9.45 -7.57 3.24
N TYR A 174 9.13 -7.36 4.52
CA TYR A 174 9.07 -8.42 5.53
C TYR A 174 7.76 -9.20 5.47
N SER A 175 6.66 -8.46 5.39
CA SER A 175 5.32 -9.03 5.36
C SER A 175 4.35 -8.16 4.56
N ILE A 176 3.30 -8.82 4.06
CA ILE A 176 2.20 -8.19 3.35
C ILE A 176 0.91 -8.67 3.99
N MET A 177 0.13 -7.74 4.55
CA MET A 177 -1.20 -8.04 5.08
C MET A 177 -2.26 -7.67 4.03
N LEU A 178 -3.19 -8.59 3.78
CA LEU A 178 -4.36 -8.36 2.93
C LEU A 178 -5.62 -8.26 3.80
N TRP A 179 -6.52 -7.32 3.50
CA TRP A 179 -7.81 -7.22 4.18
C TRP A 179 -8.86 -6.56 3.30
N THR A 180 -10.11 -6.56 3.79
CA THR A 180 -11.18 -5.77 3.20
C THR A 180 -11.82 -4.79 4.17
N SER A 181 -12.42 -3.71 3.66
CA SER A 181 -13.09 -2.72 4.51
C SER A 181 -14.25 -3.31 5.35
N SER A 182 -14.91 -4.38 4.92
CA SER A 182 -15.94 -5.06 5.74
C SER A 182 -15.36 -5.78 6.96
N THR A 183 -14.10 -6.21 6.89
CA THR A 183 -13.43 -6.95 7.99
C THR A 183 -12.88 -6.05 9.11
N VAL A 184 -12.61 -4.76 8.83
CA VAL A 184 -12.03 -3.82 9.80
C VAL A 184 -13.08 -3.10 10.66
N VAL A 185 -14.36 -3.15 10.25
CA VAL A 185 -15.48 -2.41 10.86
C VAL A 185 -16.27 -3.25 11.89
N SER A 186 -15.85 -4.48 12.22
CA SER A 186 -16.54 -5.33 13.19
C SER A 186 -16.44 -4.88 14.67
N GLY A 187 -15.85 -3.71 14.95
CA GLY A 187 -16.01 -3.01 16.23
C GLY A 187 -17.25 -2.12 16.21
N GLN A 188 -18.40 -2.68 16.58
CA GLN A 188 -19.72 -2.05 16.63
C GLN A 188 -19.72 -0.60 17.17
N SER A 189 -20.25 0.33 16.38
CA SER A 189 -21.37 1.14 16.86
C SER A 189 -22.51 0.94 15.87
N GLU A 190 -23.66 0.50 16.38
CA GLU A 190 -24.94 0.54 15.65
C GLU A 190 -25.08 1.94 15.06
N ILE A 191 -25.10 2.05 13.72
CA ILE A 191 -25.50 3.28 13.07
C ILE A 191 -26.87 3.03 12.49
N ASP A 192 -27.81 3.82 12.99
CA ASP A 192 -29.24 3.80 12.68
C ASP A 192 -29.52 3.69 11.17
N ASP A 193 -30.40 2.75 10.84
CA ASP A 193 -30.78 2.26 9.50
C ASP A 193 -31.45 3.28 8.56
N ASP A 194 -31.46 4.58 8.85
CA ASP A 194 -32.33 5.54 8.13
C ASP A 194 -31.59 6.71 7.45
N ASN A 195 -30.33 6.53 7.07
CA ASN A 195 -29.65 7.54 6.26
C ASN A 195 -28.93 6.91 5.07
N SER A 196 -29.58 6.97 3.90
CA SER A 196 -29.01 6.65 2.59
C SER A 196 -27.70 7.38 2.28
N ALA A 197 -27.36 8.42 3.07
CA ALA A 197 -26.06 9.07 3.04
C ALA A 197 -24.89 8.21 3.57
N GLN A 198 -25.14 7.15 4.37
CA GLN A 198 -24.08 6.28 4.91
C GLN A 198 -23.82 4.99 4.10
N LYS A 199 -24.62 4.71 3.07
CA LYS A 199 -24.16 3.82 1.98
C LYS A 199 -22.90 4.36 1.27
N ARG A 200 -22.55 5.63 1.52
CA ARG A 200 -21.30 6.27 1.09
C ARG A 200 -20.18 5.98 2.09
N LYS A 201 -19.58 4.80 1.95
CA LYS A 201 -18.20 4.46 2.36
C LYS A 201 -17.78 3.05 1.94
N MET A 202 -18.63 2.34 1.18
CA MET A 202 -18.18 1.33 0.23
C MET A 202 -17.25 2.03 -0.77
N CYS A 203 -16.20 1.35 -1.25
CA CYS A 203 -15.31 1.85 -2.31
C CYS A 203 -16.12 2.62 -3.34
N TRP A 204 -15.65 3.81 -3.72
CA TRP A 204 -16.22 4.56 -4.82
C TRP A 204 -16.16 3.71 -6.09
N VAL A 205 -17.20 2.92 -6.28
CA VAL A 205 -17.44 2.12 -7.45
C VAL A 205 -18.94 2.20 -7.62
N GLU A 206 -19.36 2.92 -8.66
CA GLU A 206 -20.76 3.04 -9.05
C GLU A 206 -21.37 1.66 -9.40
N ASP A 207 -20.51 0.66 -9.62
CA ASP A 207 -20.83 -0.75 -9.86
C ASP A 207 -20.31 -1.68 -8.74
N ALA A 208 -20.92 -1.61 -7.55
CA ALA A 208 -20.63 -2.54 -6.46
C ALA A 208 -20.78 -4.03 -6.86
N ASP A 209 -21.61 -4.30 -7.87
CA ASP A 209 -21.82 -5.65 -8.44
C ASP A 209 -20.66 -6.13 -9.32
N TYR A 210 -19.87 -5.21 -9.90
CA TYR A 210 -18.76 -5.57 -10.81
C TYR A 210 -17.43 -5.71 -10.06
N TYR A 211 -17.22 -4.93 -8.99
CA TYR A 211 -15.91 -4.86 -8.32
C TYR A 211 -15.87 -5.48 -6.91
N GLY A 212 -16.95 -5.97 -6.30
CA GLY A 212 -16.87 -6.74 -5.05
C GLY A 212 -16.29 -5.98 -3.83
N LEU A 213 -15.67 -6.70 -2.89
CA LEU A 213 -15.13 -6.12 -1.63
C LEU A 213 -13.96 -5.15 -1.89
N CYS A 214 -13.91 -4.06 -1.12
CA CYS A 214 -12.75 -3.16 -1.06
C CYS A 214 -11.51 -3.90 -0.58
N GLN A 215 -10.54 -4.14 -1.46
CA GLN A 215 -9.33 -4.90 -1.17
C GLN A 215 -8.16 -3.95 -0.88
N HIS A 216 -7.34 -4.29 0.11
CA HIS A 216 -6.24 -3.46 0.60
C HIS A 216 -4.98 -4.28 0.87
N MET A 217 -3.83 -3.61 0.87
CA MET A 217 -2.52 -4.19 1.19
C MET A 217 -1.74 -3.31 2.17
N LEU A 218 -1.01 -3.93 3.10
CA LEU A 218 -0.07 -3.27 4.01
C LEU A 218 1.25 -3.98 3.86
N PHE A 219 2.24 -3.26 3.37
CA PHE A 219 3.62 -3.69 3.28
C PHE A 219 4.33 -3.25 4.55
N THR A 220 4.97 -4.19 5.23
CA THR A 220 5.87 -3.91 6.35
C THR A 220 7.29 -4.13 5.88
N PHE A 221 8.18 -3.21 6.22
CA PHE A 221 9.59 -3.27 5.85
C PHE A 221 10.46 -3.62 7.05
N GLU A 222 11.56 -4.33 6.79
CA GLU A 222 12.62 -4.58 7.76
C GLU A 222 13.95 -4.11 7.18
N ASP A 223 14.87 -3.70 8.05
CA ASP A 223 16.26 -3.44 7.67
C ASP A 223 16.99 -4.77 7.42
N VAL A 224 17.75 -4.83 6.34
CA VAL A 224 18.63 -5.97 6.07
C VAL A 224 19.86 -5.87 6.97
N SER A 225 20.18 -6.95 7.68
CA SER A 225 21.37 -6.97 8.51
C SER A 225 22.63 -6.98 7.64
N THR A 226 23.72 -6.37 8.12
CA THR A 226 25.00 -6.31 7.38
C THR A 226 25.60 -7.68 7.04
N SER A 227 25.19 -8.76 7.72
CA SER A 227 25.59 -10.13 7.38
C SER A 227 24.85 -10.71 6.16
N ASP A 228 23.71 -10.14 5.79
CA ASP A 228 22.88 -10.59 4.66
C ASP A 228 23.14 -9.77 3.38
N GLU A 229 23.78 -8.59 3.49
CA GLU A 229 24.15 -7.74 2.35
C GLU A 229 25.16 -8.44 1.41
N ASP A 230 26.15 -9.15 1.97
CA ASP A 230 27.16 -9.90 1.21
C ASP A 230 26.56 -11.05 0.38
N ALA A 231 25.34 -11.51 0.71
CA ALA A 231 24.65 -12.58 -0.01
C ALA A 231 23.84 -12.07 -1.22
N MET A 232 23.43 -10.80 -1.24
CA MET A 232 22.60 -10.22 -2.30
C MET A 232 23.41 -9.63 -3.46
N ASP A 233 24.69 -9.33 -3.27
CA ASP A 233 25.59 -8.78 -4.31
C ASP A 233 26.22 -9.88 -5.22
N LEU A 234 25.83 -11.15 -5.03
CA LEU A 234 26.39 -12.32 -5.73
C LEU A 234 25.42 -13.01 -6.71
N SER A 235 24.29 -12.41 -7.07
CA SER A 235 23.35 -12.93 -8.09
C SER A 235 23.13 -11.95 -9.23
#